data_AF-A0A5D0XKB4-F1
#
_entry.id   AF-A0A5D0XKB4-F1
#
_cell.length_a   1.000
_cell.length_b   1.000
_cell.length_c   1.000
_cell.angle_alpha   90.00
_cell.angle_beta   90.00
_cell.angle_gamma   90.00
#
_symmetry.space_group_name_H-M   'P 1'
#
loop_
_entity.id
_entity.type
_entity.pdbx_description
1 polymer ?
#
loop_
_entity_poly.entity_id
_entity_poly.type
_entity_poly.pdbx_seq_one_letter_code
_entity_poly.pdbx_strand_id
1 'polypeptide(L)'
;MTASRKMVYAVLGLLLTVVGGVGSFVAFIQPWRSCPDIDDSSAGCPATSSDLALLVLALFILLVGVVLLVKSLKPERLSSDAAAHFRKLG
;
A
#
# COMPACT_ATOMS: atom_id res chain seq x y z
N MET A 1 19.16 -4.45 20.24
CA MET A 1 18.10 -3.42 20.18
C MET A 1 16.91 -4.04 19.45
N THR A 2 15.83 -4.39 20.15
CA THR A 2 14.62 -4.93 19.53
C THR A 2 13.80 -3.76 18.97
N ALA A 3 13.50 -3.79 17.67
CA ALA A 3 12.69 -2.74 17.04
C ALA A 3 11.27 -2.72 17.63
N SER A 4 10.72 -1.52 17.86
CA SER A 4 9.33 -1.37 18.30
C SER A 4 8.38 -1.94 17.24
N ARG A 5 7.30 -2.63 17.67
CA ARG A 5 6.28 -3.17 16.76
C ARG A 5 5.72 -2.10 15.81
N LYS A 6 5.59 -0.85 16.28
CA LYS A 6 5.16 0.29 15.45
C LYS A 6 6.15 0.58 14.31
N MET A 7 7.45 0.58 14.63
CA MET A 7 8.50 0.77 13.62
C MET A 7 8.52 -0.38 12.60
N VAL A 8 8.30 -1.62 13.04
CA VAL A 8 8.18 -2.77 12.13
C VAL A 8 6.99 -2.60 11.18
N TYR A 9 5.81 -2.22 11.69
CA TYR A 9 4.64 -1.97 10.84
C TYR A 9 4.82 -0.79 9.90
N ALA A 10 5.49 0.29 10.34
CA ALA A 10 5.79 1.44 9.50
C ALA A 10 6.68 1.05 8.32
N VAL A 11 7.81 0.39 8.60
CA VAL A 11 8.79 0.00 7.57
C VAL A 11 8.18 -1.02 6.61
N LEU A 12 7.56 -2.08 7.14
CA LEU A 12 6.96 -3.11 6.29
C LEU A 12 5.78 -2.55 5.48
N GLY A 13 4.94 -1.73 6.10
CA GLY A 13 3.83 -1.07 5.43
C GLY A 13 4.31 -0.17 4.29
N LEU A 14 5.31 0.66 4.53
CA LEU A 14 5.90 1.54 3.52
C LEU A 14 6.46 0.73 2.34
N LEU A 15 7.24 -0.31 2.62
CA LEU A 15 7.82 -1.17 1.58
C LEU A 15 6.74 -1.83 0.73
N LEU A 16 5.72 -2.41 1.34
CA LEU A 16 4.62 -3.06 0.63
C LEU A 16 3.80 -2.05 -0.17
N THR A 17 3.55 -0.85 0.35
CA THR A 17 2.85 0.20 -0.39
C THR A 17 3.64 0.65 -1.61
N VAL A 18 4.95 0.84 -1.49
CA VAL A 18 5.81 1.22 -2.62
C VAL A 18 5.85 0.10 -3.67
N VAL A 19 6.12 -1.15 -3.24
CA VAL A 19 6.19 -2.30 -4.15
C VAL A 19 4.84 -2.56 -4.83
N GLY A 20 3.75 -2.55 -4.07
CA GLY A 20 2.40 -2.74 -4.60
C GLY A 20 1.97 -1.60 -5.52
N GLY A 21 2.31 -0.36 -5.20
CA GLY A 21 1.97 0.81 -6.01
C GLY A 21 2.73 0.84 -7.34
N VAL A 22 4.06 0.69 -7.29
CA VAL A 22 4.90 0.60 -8.49
C VAL A 22 4.52 -0.63 -9.31
N GLY A 23 4.31 -1.78 -8.66
CA GLY A 23 3.89 -3.02 -9.31
C GLY A 23 2.54 -2.89 -10.01
N SER A 24 1.55 -2.24 -9.37
CA SER A 24 0.23 -2.02 -9.97
C SER A 24 0.31 -1.09 -11.17
N PHE A 25 1.10 -0.01 -11.06
CA PHE A 25 1.32 0.90 -12.19
C PHE A 25 1.97 0.19 -13.38
N VAL A 26 3.03 -0.57 -13.12
CA VAL A 26 3.73 -1.35 -14.15
C VAL A 26 2.82 -2.45 -14.75
N ALA A 27 2.03 -3.15 -13.93
CA ALA A 27 1.07 -4.15 -14.41
C ALA A 27 -0.10 -3.53 -15.18
N PHE A 28 -0.44 -2.27 -14.91
CA PHE A 28 -1.47 -1.54 -15.64
C PHE A 28 -0.99 -1.09 -17.02
N ILE A 29 0.25 -0.57 -17.14
CA ILE A 29 0.81 -0.15 -18.43
C ILE A 29 1.30 -1.34 -19.28
N GLN A 30 1.49 -2.52 -18.68
CA GLN A 30 1.85 -3.78 -19.34
C GLN A 30 3.02 -3.65 -20.34
N PRO A 31 4.18 -3.09 -19.93
CA PRO A 31 5.24 -2.67 -20.86
C PRO A 31 5.91 -3.84 -21.61
N TRP A 32 5.75 -5.07 -21.14
CA TRP A 32 6.23 -6.29 -21.80
C TRP A 32 5.31 -6.78 -22.92
N ARG A 33 4.11 -6.21 -23.07
CA ARG A 33 3.18 -6.62 -24.12
C ARG A 33 3.47 -5.82 -25.39
N SER A 34 3.68 -6.53 -26.49
CA SER A 34 3.65 -5.98 -27.84
C SER A 34 2.41 -6.53 -28.53
N CYS A 35 1.59 -5.67 -29.12
CA CYS A 35 0.43 -6.08 -29.92
C CYS A 35 0.82 -6.10 -31.40
N PRO A 36 1.25 -7.25 -31.97
CA PRO A 36 1.20 -7.39 -33.41
C PRO A 36 -0.28 -7.30 -33.82
N ASP A 37 -0.58 -6.51 -34.86
CA ASP A 37 -1.90 -6.39 -35.51
C ASP A 37 -2.95 -5.45 -34.89
N ILE A 38 -2.65 -4.75 -33.79
CA ILE A 38 -3.53 -3.71 -33.21
C ILE A 38 -2.72 -2.43 -33.00
N ASP A 39 -2.48 -1.68 -34.07
CA ASP A 39 -1.60 -0.50 -34.05
C ASP A 39 -2.32 0.81 -33.62
N ASP A 40 -3.67 0.82 -33.62
CA ASP A 40 -4.46 2.05 -33.42
C ASP A 40 -5.54 1.99 -32.33
N SER A 41 -5.52 1.00 -31.43
CA SER A 41 -6.48 0.98 -30.31
C SER A 41 -6.02 1.90 -29.17
N SER A 42 -6.75 3.00 -28.95
CA SER A 42 -6.54 3.97 -27.84
C SER A 42 -6.55 3.34 -26.43
N ALA A 43 -6.93 2.07 -26.30
CA ALA A 43 -7.02 1.33 -25.04
C ALA A 43 -5.84 0.36 -24.78
N GLY A 44 -4.87 0.25 -25.69
CA GLY A 44 -3.78 -0.72 -25.57
C GLY A 44 -4.21 -2.17 -25.83
N CYS A 45 -3.32 -3.12 -25.52
CA CYS A 45 -3.55 -4.54 -25.72
C CYS A 45 -4.66 -5.11 -24.80
N PRO A 46 -5.46 -6.08 -25.25
CA PRO A 46 -6.37 -6.80 -24.37
C PRO A 46 -5.57 -7.53 -23.27
N ALA A 47 -5.91 -7.23 -22.02
CA ALA A 47 -5.29 -7.86 -20.86
C ALA A 47 -5.61 -9.36 -20.83
N THR A 48 -4.57 -10.18 -20.69
CA THR A 48 -4.74 -11.62 -20.50
C THR A 48 -5.18 -11.93 -19.06
N SER A 49 -5.66 -13.15 -18.82
CA SER A 49 -6.00 -13.61 -17.47
C SER A 49 -4.80 -13.54 -16.51
N SER A 50 -3.58 -13.80 -17.01
CA SER A 50 -2.34 -13.65 -16.24
C SER A 50 -2.00 -12.20 -15.91
N ASP A 51 -2.23 -11.26 -16.83
CA ASP A 51 -1.96 -9.84 -16.59
C ASP A 51 -2.90 -9.29 -15.50
N LEU A 52 -4.17 -9.69 -15.55
CA LEU A 52 -5.15 -9.35 -14.53
C LEU A 52 -4.78 -9.95 -13.16
N ALA A 53 -4.31 -11.20 -13.13
CA ALA A 53 -3.86 -11.82 -11.89
C ALA A 53 -2.68 -11.07 -11.27
N LEU A 54 -1.71 -10.64 -12.09
CA LEU A 54 -0.57 -9.83 -11.64
C LEU A 54 -1.03 -8.47 -11.09
N LEU A 55 -1.96 -7.81 -11.77
CA LEU A 55 -2.52 -6.53 -11.32
C LEU A 55 -3.27 -6.69 -9.98
N VAL A 56 -4.13 -7.71 -9.86
CA VAL A 56 -4.86 -7.98 -8.62
C VAL A 56 -3.91 -8.29 -7.47
N LEU A 57 -2.85 -9.08 -7.72
CA LEU A 57 -1.83 -9.37 -6.72
C LEU A 57 -1.11 -8.10 -6.27
N ALA A 58 -0.71 -7.23 -7.20
CA ALA A 58 -0.04 -5.97 -6.89
C ALA A 58 -0.94 -5.02 -6.07
N LEU A 59 -2.22 -4.93 -6.42
CA LEU A 59 -3.22 -4.16 -5.67
C LEU A 59 -3.44 -4.74 -4.27
N PHE A 60 -3.44 -6.07 -4.12
CA PHE A 60 -3.55 -6.70 -2.82
C PHE A 60 -2.35 -6.36 -1.93
N ILE A 61 -1.13 -6.43 -2.48
CA ILE A 61 0.11 -6.05 -1.78
C ILE A 61 0.04 -4.58 -1.34
N LEU A 62 -0.42 -3.69 -2.23
CA LEU A 62 -0.63 -2.27 -1.93
C LEU A 62 -1.59 -2.10 -0.73
N LEU A 63 -2.74 -2.77 -0.78
CA LEU A 63 -3.76 -2.70 0.29
C LEU A 63 -3.20 -3.19 1.63
N VAL A 64 -2.47 -4.30 1.64
CA VAL A 64 -1.80 -4.81 2.85
C VAL A 64 -0.83 -3.77 3.40
N GLY A 65 -0.01 -3.15 2.54
CA GLY A 65 0.90 -2.08 2.94
C GLY A 65 0.19 -0.89 3.58
N VAL A 66 -0.89 -0.41 2.96
CA VAL A 66 -1.72 0.69 3.48
C VAL A 66 -2.31 0.34 4.85
N VAL A 67 -2.84 -0.88 5.01
CA VAL A 67 -3.38 -1.34 6.30
C VAL A 67 -2.31 -1.32 7.39
N LEU A 68 -1.09 -1.77 7.10
CA LEU A 68 0.02 -1.74 8.06
C LEU A 68 0.44 -0.32 8.42
N LEU A 69 0.49 0.60 7.46
CA LEU A 69 0.77 2.01 7.72
C LEU A 69 -0.30 2.62 8.63
N VAL A 70 -1.59 2.38 8.35
CA VAL A 70 -2.70 2.84 9.20
C VAL A 70 -2.58 2.28 10.62
N LYS A 71 -2.20 1.00 10.77
CA LYS A 71 -1.97 0.38 12.08
C LYS A 71 -0.77 1.01 12.81
N SER A 72 0.26 1.43 12.09
CA SER A 72 1.43 2.11 12.67
C SER A 72 1.10 3.53 13.14
N LEU A 73 0.17 4.22 12.48
CA LEU A 73 -0.20 5.60 12.76
C LEU A 73 -1.16 5.75 13.95
N LYS A 74 -1.74 4.65 14.46
CA LYS A 74 -2.69 4.73 15.57
C LYS A 74 -2.02 5.37 16.79
N PRO A 75 -2.42 6.60 17.18
CA PRO A 75 -1.80 7.26 18.32
C PRO A 75 -2.09 6.42 19.56
N GLU A 76 -1.05 6.10 20.33
CA GLU A 76 -1.27 5.66 21.70
C GLU A 76 -2.02 6.80 22.40
N ARG A 77 -3.07 6.51 23.17
CA ARG A 77 -3.90 7.51 23.89
C ARG A 77 -3.11 8.22 25.01
N LEU A 78 -1.95 8.81 24.71
CA LEU A 78 -1.09 9.51 25.66
C LEU A 78 -1.67 10.88 26.10
N SER A 79 -2.78 11.34 25.49
CA SER A 79 -3.42 12.61 25.82
C SER A 79 -4.72 12.49 26.65
N SER A 80 -5.06 11.31 27.18
CA SER A 80 -6.24 11.18 28.05
C SER A 80 -5.87 11.29 29.54
N ASP A 81 -4.74 10.73 29.95
CA ASP A 81 -4.33 10.73 31.36
C ASP A 81 -3.70 12.06 31.79
N ALA A 82 -2.98 12.74 30.90
CA ALA A 82 -2.49 14.09 31.15
C ALA A 82 -3.65 15.11 31.31
N ALA A 83 -4.70 14.98 30.50
CA ALA A 83 -5.90 15.81 30.60
C ALA A 83 -6.70 15.52 31.88
N ALA A 84 -6.72 14.27 32.35
CA ALA A 84 -7.36 13.89 33.61
C ALA A 84 -6.64 14.47 34.84
N HIS A 85 -5.31 14.63 34.78
CA HIS A 85 -4.52 15.17 35.89
C HIS A 85 -4.71 16.69 36.07
N PHE A 86 -4.90 17.45 34.98
CA PHE A 86 -5.18 18.89 35.05
C PHE A 86 -6.59 19.21 35.56
N ARG A 87 -7.60 18.37 35.27
CA ARG A 87 -8.97 18.54 35.79
C ARG A 87 -9.07 18.37 37.31
N LYS A 88 -8.14 17.65 37.95
CA LYS A 88 -8.11 17.47 39.41
C LYS A 88 -7.51 18.65 40.19
N LEU A 89 -6.92 19.63 39.50
CA LEU A 89 -6.20 20.76 40.10
C LEU A 89 -6.98 22.09 40.03
N GLY A 90 -8.18 22.10 39.43
CA GLY A 90 -9.12 23.24 39.45
C GLY A 90 -10.41 22.86 40.14
#